data_AF-A0A1A0K1T0-F1
#
_entry.id   AF-A0A1A0K1T0-F1
#
_cell.length_a   1.000
_cell.length_b   1.000
_cell.length_c   1.000
_cell.angle_alpha   90.00
_cell.angle_beta   90.00
_cell.angle_gamma   90.00
#
_symmetry.space_group_name_H-M   'P 1'
#
loop_
_entity.id
_entity.type
_entity.pdbx_description
1 polymer ?
#
loop_
_entity_poly.entity_id
_entity_poly.type
_entity_poly.pdbx_seq_one_letter_code
_entity_poly.pdbx_strand_id
1 'polypeptide(L)'
;MRAVLEGADACALAQAWLESLSADEDGHRGEGGWGAQLVHAGEHSRRAIVAITSAGEDVADGIEDGTDNLYCFLVERVRAVLNPELSVEWQELDRRQA
;
A
#
# COMPACT_ATOMS: atom_id res chain seq x y z
N MET A 1 -2.40 -5.85 -7.40
CA MET A 1 -3.42 -5.39 -6.45
C MET A 1 -3.28 -3.88 -6.23
N ARG A 2 -4.35 -3.15 -5.91
CA ARG A 2 -4.28 -1.74 -5.51
C ARG A 2 -4.98 -1.52 -4.18
N ALA A 3 -4.36 -0.74 -3.30
CA ALA A 3 -4.97 -0.21 -2.09
C ALA A 3 -5.31 1.27 -2.32
N VAL A 4 -6.57 1.62 -2.16
CA VAL A 4 -7.05 3.00 -2.17
C VAL A 4 -7.29 3.41 -0.74
N LEU A 5 -6.42 4.26 -0.21
CA LEU A 5 -6.56 4.84 1.12
C LEU A 5 -7.31 6.16 0.98
N GLU A 6 -8.33 6.38 1.79
CA GLU A 6 -9.05 7.66 1.87
C GLU A 6 -9.08 8.17 3.32
N GLY A 7 -8.90 9.48 3.49
CA GLY A 7 -8.81 10.13 4.80
C GLY A 7 -7.81 11.29 4.82
N ALA A 8 -7.86 12.12 5.86
CA ALA A 8 -7.00 13.31 5.98
C ALA A 8 -5.50 12.99 5.88
N ASP A 9 -5.08 11.82 6.37
CA ASP A 9 -3.68 11.40 6.42
C ASP A 9 -3.33 10.31 5.40
N ALA A 10 -4.22 10.02 4.43
CA ALA A 10 -4.05 8.89 3.50
C ALA A 10 -2.70 8.91 2.76
N CYS A 11 -2.30 10.08 2.24
CA CYS A 11 -1.01 10.22 1.54
C CYS A 11 0.19 10.05 2.48
N ALA A 12 0.15 10.69 3.66
CA ALA A 12 1.24 10.58 4.63
C ALA A 12 1.39 9.15 5.16
N LEU A 13 0.28 8.45 5.37
CA LEU A 13 0.28 7.04 5.80
C LEU A 13 0.80 6.11 4.71
N ALA A 14 0.38 6.31 3.46
CA ALA A 14 0.88 5.53 2.33
C ALA A 14 2.40 5.73 2.15
N GLN A 15 2.89 6.97 2.29
CA GLN A 15 4.32 7.28 2.23
C GLN A 15 5.08 6.65 3.41
N ALA A 16 4.58 6.83 4.64
CA ALA A 16 5.21 6.25 5.83
C ALA A 16 5.25 4.71 5.78
N TRP A 17 4.24 4.07 5.19
CA TRP A 17 4.25 2.63 4.97
C TRP A 17 5.32 2.23 3.98
N LEU A 18 5.39 2.88 2.81
CA LEU A 18 6.45 2.63 1.84
C LEU A 18 7.83 2.84 2.46
N GLU A 19 8.04 3.91 3.23
CA GLU A 19 9.30 4.17 3.91
C GLU A 19 9.70 3.12 4.94
N SER A 20 8.72 2.40 5.52
CA SER A 20 8.99 1.29 6.44
C SER A 20 9.48 0.02 5.75
N LEU A 21 9.23 -0.12 4.43
CA LEU A 21 9.68 -1.27 3.65
C LEU A 21 11.14 -1.13 3.22
N SER A 22 11.81 -2.27 3.11
CA SER A 22 13.13 -2.39 2.49
C SER A 22 13.11 -1.87 1.05
N ALA A 23 14.17 -1.18 0.64
CA ALA A 23 14.40 -0.76 -0.73
C ALA A 23 15.51 -1.61 -1.38
N ASP A 24 15.32 -1.99 -2.64
CA ASP A 24 16.37 -2.62 -3.45
C ASP A 24 17.36 -1.58 -4.01
N GLU A 25 18.35 -2.05 -4.79
CA GLU A 25 19.38 -1.20 -5.41
C GLU A 25 18.81 -0.20 -6.42
N ASP A 26 17.64 -0.50 -7.00
CA ASP A 26 16.92 0.36 -7.93
C ASP A 26 15.92 1.31 -7.22
N GLY A 27 15.80 1.19 -5.89
CA GLY A 27 14.90 1.99 -5.06
C GLY A 27 13.45 1.49 -5.06
N HIS A 28 13.15 0.32 -5.61
CA HIS A 28 11.84 -0.31 -5.44
C HIS A 28 11.70 -0.82 -4.02
N ARG A 29 10.50 -0.65 -3.47
CA ARG A 29 10.21 -1.00 -2.08
C ARG A 29 9.38 -2.26 -2.01
N GLY A 30 9.70 -3.15 -1.08
CA GLY A 30 9.06 -4.45 -1.00
C GLY A 30 9.76 -5.41 -0.04
N GLU A 31 9.09 -6.51 0.26
CA GLU A 31 9.59 -7.56 1.14
C GLU A 31 9.12 -8.93 0.63
N GLY A 32 9.80 -10.02 1.00
CA GLY A 32 9.26 -11.38 0.80
C GLY A 32 8.90 -11.78 -0.63
N GLY A 33 9.41 -11.10 -1.66
CA GLY A 33 9.03 -11.37 -3.05
C GLY A 33 7.78 -10.62 -3.52
N TRP A 34 7.36 -9.56 -2.84
CA TRP A 34 6.40 -8.59 -3.35
C TRP A 34 6.98 -7.18 -3.29
N GLY A 35 6.40 -6.28 -4.08
CA GLY A 35 6.79 -4.89 -4.20
C GLY A 35 5.59 -3.96 -4.06
N ALA A 36 5.86 -2.71 -3.70
CA ALA A 36 4.88 -1.67 -3.54
C ALA A 36 5.35 -0.34 -4.10
N GLN A 37 4.39 0.40 -4.67
CA GLN A 37 4.64 1.70 -5.25
C GLN A 37 3.44 2.64 -5.05
N LEU A 38 3.73 3.91 -4.78
CA LEU A 38 2.74 4.97 -4.79
C LEU A 38 2.37 5.31 -6.24
N VAL A 39 1.14 4.98 -6.65
CA VAL A 39 0.62 5.23 -8.01
C VAL A 39 -0.02 6.61 -8.10
N HIS A 40 -0.65 7.05 -7.01
CA HIS A 40 -1.25 8.37 -6.93
C HIS A 40 -1.14 8.91 -5.50
N ALA A 41 -0.52 10.07 -5.37
CA ALA A 41 -0.60 10.90 -4.19
C ALA A 41 -0.57 12.36 -4.62
N GLY A 42 -1.63 13.09 -4.29
CA GLY A 42 -1.57 14.55 -4.28
C GLY A 42 -1.08 14.98 -2.90
N GLU A 43 -0.12 15.90 -2.84
CA GLU A 43 0.17 16.60 -1.59
C GLU A 43 -1.14 17.27 -1.13
N HIS A 44 -1.64 16.91 0.05
CA HIS A 44 -2.98 17.26 0.57
C HIS A 44 -4.20 16.54 -0.02
N SER A 45 -4.02 15.55 -0.90
CA SER A 45 -5.13 14.68 -1.30
C SER A 45 -5.55 13.82 -0.12
N ARG A 46 -6.85 13.84 0.19
CA ARG A 46 -7.48 12.89 1.11
C ARG A 46 -7.55 11.46 0.54
N ARG A 47 -6.79 11.17 -0.52
CA ARG A 47 -6.80 9.92 -1.26
C ARG A 47 -5.40 9.59 -1.72
N ALA A 48 -4.96 8.38 -1.41
CA ALA A 48 -3.71 7.81 -1.89
C ALA A 48 -3.98 6.45 -2.53
N ILE A 49 -3.27 6.13 -3.62
CA ILE A 49 -3.36 4.83 -4.29
C ILE A 49 -1.98 4.21 -4.29
N VAL A 50 -1.91 3.01 -3.71
CA VAL A 50 -0.71 2.19 -3.69
C VAL A 50 -0.95 0.96 -4.54
N ALA A 51 -0.02 0.64 -5.45
CA ALA A 51 0.02 -0.66 -6.11
C ALA A 51 0.86 -1.63 -5.28
N ILE A 52 0.35 -2.85 -5.13
CA ILE A 52 1.06 -4.00 -4.57
C ILE A 52 1.17 -5.04 -5.69
N THR A 53 2.39 -5.46 -5.98
CA THR A 53 2.72 -6.38 -7.07
C THR A 53 3.52 -7.54 -6.52
N SER A 54 3.13 -8.79 -6.84
CA SER A 54 4.03 -9.91 -6.60
C SER A 54 5.22 -9.84 -7.56
N ALA A 55 6.40 -10.13 -7.03
CA ALA A 55 7.68 -10.26 -7.73
C ALA A 55 8.29 -11.67 -7.54
N GLY A 56 7.58 -12.56 -6.83
CA GLY A 56 8.00 -13.92 -6.49
C GLY A 56 7.39 -14.96 -7.41
N GLU A 57 7.69 -16.23 -7.11
CA GLU A 57 7.19 -17.38 -7.89
C GLU A 57 5.68 -17.59 -7.69
N ASP A 58 5.17 -17.36 -6.47
CA ASP A 58 3.74 -17.39 -6.18
C ASP A 58 3.15 -15.97 -6.19
N VAL A 59 2.30 -15.73 -7.19
CA VAL A 59 1.63 -14.44 -7.37
C VAL A 59 0.60 -14.18 -6.28
N ALA A 60 -0.09 -15.22 -5.81
CA ALA A 60 -1.13 -15.07 -4.80
C ALA A 60 -0.53 -14.78 -3.44
N ASP A 61 0.48 -15.55 -3.04
CA ASP A 61 1.19 -15.42 -1.76
C ASP A 61 1.80 -14.01 -1.61
N GLY A 62 2.52 -13.53 -2.62
CA GLY A 62 3.10 -12.19 -2.58
C GLY A 62 2.07 -11.06 -2.52
N ILE A 63 0.89 -11.23 -3.13
CA ILE A 63 -0.19 -10.23 -3.00
C ILE A 63 -0.79 -10.28 -1.59
N GLU A 64 -1.06 -11.48 -1.07
CA GLU A 64 -1.59 -11.68 0.28
C GLU A 64 -0.68 -11.03 1.32
N ASP A 65 0.61 -11.38 1.32
CA ASP A 65 1.62 -10.84 2.23
C ASP A 65 1.70 -9.31 2.17
N GLY A 66 1.73 -8.74 0.96
CA GLY A 66 1.78 -7.28 0.80
C GLY A 66 0.52 -6.58 1.29
N THR A 67 -0.65 -7.19 1.09
CA THR A 67 -1.93 -6.65 1.59
C THR A 67 -2.06 -6.76 3.10
N ASP A 68 -1.64 -7.88 3.70
CA ASP A 68 -1.68 -8.08 5.15
C ASP A 68 -0.69 -7.15 5.87
N ASN A 69 0.51 -6.97 5.32
CA ASN A 69 1.49 -6.03 5.84
C ASN A 69 0.95 -4.58 5.88
N LEU A 70 0.36 -4.11 4.76
CA LEU A 70 -0.27 -2.79 4.72
C LEU A 70 -1.44 -2.68 5.72
N TYR A 71 -2.29 -3.70 5.80
CA TYR A 71 -3.42 -3.68 6.74
C TYR A 71 -2.95 -3.60 8.19
N CYS A 72 -1.96 -4.42 8.57
CA CYS A 72 -1.35 -4.40 9.89
C CYS A 72 -0.75 -3.02 10.22
N PHE A 73 -0.01 -2.44 9.28
CA PHE A 73 0.56 -1.10 9.45
C PHE A 73 -0.50 -0.01 9.70
N LEU A 74 -1.61 -0.06 8.96
CA LEU A 74 -2.71 0.90 9.07
C LEU A 74 -3.52 0.70 10.35
N VAL A 75 -3.85 -0.56 10.73
CA VAL A 75 -4.68 -0.84 11.90
C VAL A 75 -3.99 -0.41 13.20
N GLU A 76 -2.67 -0.58 13.29
CA GLU A 76 -1.89 -0.09 14.44
C GLU A 76 -2.01 1.43 14.60
N ARG A 77 -1.98 2.17 13.48
CA ARG A 77 -2.04 3.64 13.47
C ARG A 77 -3.44 4.17 13.70
N VAL A 78 -4.47 3.53 13.15
CA VAL A 78 -5.87 3.86 13.45
C VAL A 78 -6.17 3.66 14.93
N ARG A 79 -5.69 2.55 15.52
CA ARG A 79 -5.83 2.27 16.95
C ARG A 79 -5.07 3.27 17.83
N ALA A 80 -3.89 3.72 17.39
CA ALA A 80 -3.07 4.65 18.14
C ALA A 80 -3.61 6.10 18.14
N VAL A 81 -4.22 6.54 17.04
CA VAL A 81 -4.59 7.96 16.84
C VAL A 81 -6.10 8.23 16.88
N LEU A 82 -6.96 7.19 16.91
CA LEU A 82 -8.42 7.33 16.74
C LEU A 82 -8.74 8.19 15.51
N ASN A 83 -8.38 7.70 14.33
CA ASN A 83 -8.66 8.39 13.06
C ASN A 83 -9.86 7.72 12.35
N PRO A 84 -11.12 8.05 12.72
CA PRO A 84 -12.31 7.36 12.23
C PRO A 84 -12.60 7.63 10.75
N GLU A 85 -11.93 8.62 10.15
CA GLU A 85 -12.11 8.99 8.74
C GLU A 85 -11.19 8.21 7.79
N LEU A 86 -10.28 7.38 8.30
CA LEU A 86 -9.41 6.57 7.45
C LEU A 86 -10.14 5.31 6.99
N SER A 87 -10.30 5.15 5.68
CA SER A 87 -10.76 3.93 5.04
C SER A 87 -9.70 3.38 4.09
N VAL A 88 -9.74 2.07 3.87
CA VAL A 88 -8.94 1.40 2.85
C VAL A 88 -9.86 0.52 2.00
N GLU A 89 -9.78 0.68 0.68
CA GLU A 89 -10.47 -0.13 -0.31
C GLU A 89 -9.46 -0.89 -1.15
N TRP A 90 -9.77 -2.16 -1.40
CA TRP A 90 -8.93 -3.10 -2.11
C TRP A 90 -9.47 -3.29 -3.54
N GLN A 91 -8.67 -2.96 -4.54
CA GLN A 91 -9.06 -3.01 -5.95
C GLN A 91 -8.15 -3.95 -6.74
N GLU A 92 -8.75 -4.94 -7.39
CA GLU A 92 -8.06 -5.78 -8.37
C GLU A 92 -7.82 -4.99 -9.65
N LEU A 93 -6.63 -5.16 -10.23
CA LEU A 93 -6.31 -4.58 -11.54
C LEU A 93 -6.83 -5.52 -12.63
N ASP A 94 -7.86 -5.08 -13.33
CA ASP A 94 -8.39 -5.79 -14.49
C ASP A 94 -7.29 -5.91 -15.57
N ARG A 95 -7.06 -7.12 -16.08
CA ARG A 95 -5.92 -7.47 -16.97
C ARG A 95 -5.92 -6.75 -18.32
N ARG A 96 -6.88 -5.86 -18.61
CA ARG A 96 -7.10 -5.22 -19.92
C ARG A 96 -6.39 -3.88 -20.14
N GLN A 97 -5.57 -3.41 -19.20
CA GLN A 97 -4.81 -2.16 -19.35
C GLN A 97 -3.30 -2.36 -19.18
N ALA A 98 -2.76 -3.44 -19.75
CA ALA A 98 -1.32 -3.63 -19.97
C ALA A 98 -1.00 -3.45 -21.46
#